data_AF-A0A2A6RGG2-F1
#
_entry.id   AF-A0A2A6RGG2-F1
#
_cell.length_a   1.000
_cell.length_b   1.000
_cell.length_c   1.000
_cell.angle_alpha   90.00
_cell.angle_beta   90.00
_cell.angle_gamma   90.00
#
_symmetry.space_group_name_H-M   'P 1'
#
loop_
_entity.id
_entity.type
_entity.pdbx_description
1 polymer ?
#
loop_
_entity_poly.entity_id
_entity_poly.type
_entity_poly.pdbx_seq_one_letter_code
_entity_poly.pdbx_strand_id
1 'polypeptide(L)'
;MDVSMRTLTPLWTGGVETGRVDRLHETGLLGSMRWWMEVLVRGLGGTACDLSEATCRFDSEGYNRSSANDEPQRLRDAGLCDVCQLFGATGWRRRFRIEVLDDQTRPIWEGNTPLNIRPPDRTRGWFLSPGLMGTFTLRIQGDQVSLGQLAALLLFMERWGNLGARAQLGYGAFALEDREILARIAGWSDISSTVAFQDTNQVHKRLPNLQYFGFFRYRFRPQQSGWWARLPGFERVVARIRPLVESYQTVPLVPVLRNSWRFQSWQREWGDAGRFWGMLGQERIRSKVQISWAYPRDGMWELHGSAWLHAVQAVPVWAMLSNVAHWNQMLGVEGELETFPSGPWQPWSAATVRTFLEQTIHL
;
A
#
# COMPACT_ATOMS: atom_id res chain seq x y z
N MET A 1 14.95 10.56 -13.65
CA MET A 1 14.60 9.22 -14.15
C MET A 1 13.16 9.26 -14.62
N ASP A 2 12.86 8.58 -15.71
CA ASP A 2 11.49 8.39 -16.20
C ASP A 2 11.13 6.93 -15.94
N VAL A 3 9.95 6.69 -15.37
CA VAL A 3 9.51 5.37 -14.94
C VAL A 3 8.18 5.04 -15.60
N SER A 4 8.18 4.08 -16.50
CA SER A 4 6.97 3.62 -17.16
C SER A 4 6.16 2.72 -16.22
N MET A 5 4.90 3.06 -16.00
CA MET A 5 4.00 2.37 -15.09
C MET A 5 2.76 1.86 -15.81
N ARG A 6 2.32 0.66 -15.44
CA ARG A 6 1.04 0.09 -15.87
C ARG A 6 0.18 -0.25 -14.67
N THR A 7 -1.05 0.22 -14.63
CA THR A 7 -2.01 -0.15 -13.58
C THR A 7 -2.46 -1.60 -13.76
N LEU A 8 -2.39 -2.40 -12.70
CA LEU A 8 -2.93 -3.77 -12.64
C LEU A 8 -4.30 -3.80 -11.98
N THR A 9 -4.59 -2.82 -11.14
CA THR A 9 -5.90 -2.57 -10.54
C THR A 9 -6.21 -1.07 -10.57
N PRO A 10 -7.48 -0.65 -10.42
CA PRO A 10 -7.86 0.74 -10.60
C PRO A 10 -7.06 1.68 -9.70
N LEU A 11 -6.51 2.75 -10.28
CA LEU A 11 -5.79 3.78 -9.57
C LEU A 11 -6.73 4.90 -9.15
N TRP A 12 -6.57 5.41 -7.92
CA TRP A 12 -7.35 6.52 -7.41
C TRP A 12 -6.46 7.62 -6.84
N THR A 13 -6.41 8.79 -7.49
CA THR A 13 -5.59 9.92 -7.03
C THR A 13 -6.40 11.09 -6.49
N GLY A 14 -7.73 10.93 -6.39
CA GLY A 14 -8.65 12.01 -6.02
C GLY A 14 -9.01 12.87 -7.22
N GLY A 15 -9.70 13.98 -6.96
CA GLY A 15 -10.16 14.92 -7.96
C GLY A 15 -10.73 16.16 -7.28
N VAL A 16 -11.02 17.20 -8.08
CA VAL A 16 -11.63 18.45 -7.57
C VAL A 16 -12.98 18.17 -6.92
N GLU A 17 -13.77 17.31 -7.55
CA GLU A 17 -15.05 16.86 -7.02
C GLU A 17 -14.87 15.68 -6.05
N THR A 18 -15.48 15.79 -4.87
CA THR A 18 -15.41 14.74 -3.86
C THR A 18 -15.98 13.44 -4.41
N GLY A 19 -15.18 12.37 -4.34
CA GLY A 19 -15.62 11.05 -4.76
C GLY A 19 -15.55 10.80 -6.27
N ARG A 20 -14.84 11.65 -7.03
CA ARG A 20 -14.52 11.44 -8.46
C ARG A 20 -13.01 11.46 -8.69
N VAL A 21 -12.60 10.86 -9.79
CA VAL A 21 -11.25 11.00 -10.37
C VAL A 21 -11.45 11.47 -11.81
N ASP A 22 -11.05 12.71 -12.07
CA ASP A 22 -11.15 13.37 -13.36
C ASP A 22 -9.91 13.14 -14.23
N ARG A 23 -8.74 13.01 -13.60
CA ARG A 23 -7.45 12.71 -14.23
C ARG A 23 -6.48 12.13 -13.21
N LEU A 24 -5.30 11.73 -13.67
CA LEU A 24 -4.22 11.34 -12.78
C LEU A 24 -3.61 12.58 -12.10
N HIS A 25 -3.72 12.69 -10.77
CA HIS A 25 -3.11 13.78 -10.00
C HIS A 25 -1.82 13.32 -9.29
N GLU A 26 -0.72 14.03 -9.52
CA GLU A 26 0.59 13.79 -8.88
C GLU A 26 0.51 13.82 -7.36
N THR A 27 -0.34 14.69 -6.80
CA THR A 27 -0.54 14.83 -5.35
C THR A 27 -1.06 13.54 -4.72
N GLY A 28 -1.93 12.80 -5.41
CA GLY A 28 -2.41 11.50 -4.98
C GLY A 28 -1.31 10.43 -4.97
N LEU A 29 -0.43 10.46 -5.98
CA LEU A 29 0.74 9.59 -6.06
C LEU A 29 1.72 9.89 -4.91
N LEU A 30 2.09 11.16 -4.73
CA LEU A 30 2.95 11.62 -3.63
C LEU A 30 2.41 11.20 -2.27
N GLY A 31 1.10 11.28 -2.06
CA GLY A 31 0.47 10.88 -0.80
C GLY A 31 0.74 9.42 -0.45
N SER A 32 0.55 8.50 -1.41
CA SER A 32 0.82 7.07 -1.22
C SER A 32 2.32 6.77 -1.05
N MET A 33 3.17 7.39 -1.86
CA MET A 33 4.62 7.24 -1.78
C MET A 33 5.15 7.70 -0.42
N ARG A 34 4.68 8.86 0.06
CA ARG A 34 5.03 9.37 1.39
C ARG A 34 4.56 8.41 2.47
N TRP A 35 3.31 7.97 2.42
CA TRP A 35 2.74 7.08 3.43
C TRP A 35 3.56 5.78 3.57
N TRP A 36 3.93 5.15 2.44
CA TRP A 36 4.78 3.97 2.47
C TRP A 36 6.19 4.30 2.97
N MET A 37 6.81 5.41 2.55
CA MET A 37 8.10 5.83 3.10
C MET A 37 8.05 6.01 4.62
N GLU A 38 6.98 6.59 5.18
CA GLU A 38 6.82 6.72 6.62
C GLU A 38 6.74 5.36 7.34
N VAL A 39 6.06 4.37 6.76
CA VAL A 39 6.00 2.99 7.29
C VAL A 39 7.39 2.36 7.31
N LEU A 40 8.13 2.49 6.20
CA LEU A 40 9.45 1.91 6.00
C LEU A 40 10.50 2.52 6.93
N VAL A 41 10.54 3.85 7.02
CA VAL A 41 11.44 4.60 7.90
C VAL A 41 11.22 4.19 9.36
N ARG A 42 9.97 4.14 9.84
CA ARG A 42 9.67 3.66 11.21
C ARG A 42 10.11 2.22 11.42
N GLY A 43 9.98 1.37 10.39
CA GLY A 43 10.42 -0.01 10.41
C GLY A 43 11.94 -0.17 10.60
N LEU A 44 12.71 0.70 9.96
CA LEU A 44 14.16 0.75 10.02
C LEU A 44 14.71 1.42 11.28
N GLY A 45 13.83 1.92 12.16
CA GLY A 45 14.20 2.63 13.39
C GLY A 45 14.42 4.14 13.22
N GLY A 46 14.09 4.68 12.05
CA GLY A 46 14.09 6.12 11.79
C GLY A 46 12.80 6.81 12.26
N THR A 47 12.76 8.12 12.04
CA THR A 47 11.72 9.03 12.51
C THR A 47 10.79 9.46 11.38
N ALA A 48 9.48 9.37 11.65
CA ALA A 48 8.45 9.88 10.75
C ALA A 48 7.30 10.49 11.56
N CYS A 49 7.03 11.78 11.33
CA CYS A 49 5.97 12.53 11.99
C CYS A 49 4.57 11.99 11.67
N ASP A 50 3.59 12.30 12.52
CA ASP A 50 2.18 12.23 12.14
C ASP A 50 1.78 13.53 11.40
N LEU A 51 1.44 13.41 10.12
CA LEU A 51 0.99 14.55 9.31
C LEU A 51 -0.29 15.21 9.85
N SER A 52 -1.11 14.49 10.61
CA SER A 52 -2.35 15.03 11.19
C SER A 52 -2.11 15.96 12.38
N GLU A 53 -0.91 15.92 12.97
CA GLU A 53 -0.56 16.70 14.17
C GLU A 53 0.37 17.90 13.85
N ALA A 54 0.69 18.15 12.57
CA ALA A 54 1.50 19.29 12.10
C ALA A 54 2.86 19.48 12.84
N THR A 55 3.52 18.38 13.19
CA THR A 55 4.68 18.39 14.10
C THR A 55 6.02 18.75 13.46
N CYS A 56 6.20 18.59 12.14
CA CYS A 56 7.46 18.91 11.46
C CYS A 56 7.44 20.30 10.80
N ARG A 57 8.32 21.17 11.27
CA ARG A 57 8.63 22.49 10.70
C ARG A 57 10.13 22.71 10.75
N PHE A 58 10.70 23.18 9.65
CA PHE A 58 12.12 23.48 9.57
C PHE A 58 12.47 24.75 10.36
N ASP A 59 13.47 24.64 11.24
CA ASP A 59 14.08 25.74 11.96
C ASP A 59 15.51 26.00 11.45
N SER A 60 15.69 27.10 10.72
CA SER A 60 17.00 27.51 10.20
C SER A 60 18.01 27.86 11.30
N GLU A 61 17.55 28.35 12.47
CA GLU A 61 18.45 28.65 13.58
C GLU A 61 18.95 27.38 14.25
N GLY A 62 18.07 26.40 14.46
CA GLY A 62 18.44 25.05 14.89
C GLY A 62 19.46 24.40 13.95
N TYR A 63 19.24 24.51 12.64
CA TYR A 63 20.17 23.97 11.63
C TYR A 63 21.58 24.59 11.68
N ASN A 64 21.66 25.91 11.89
CA ASN A 64 22.93 26.63 11.96
C ASN A 64 23.66 26.42 13.29
N ARG A 65 22.93 26.15 14.37
CA ARG A 65 23.51 25.85 15.70
C ARG A 65 23.94 24.39 15.87
N SER A 66 23.41 23.48 15.06
CA SER A 66 23.78 22.06 15.14
C SER A 66 25.29 21.88 14.88
N SER A 67 25.95 21.18 15.81
CA SER A 67 27.35 20.78 15.70
C SER A 67 27.54 19.40 15.05
N ALA A 68 26.47 18.81 14.49
CA ALA A 68 26.56 17.50 13.86
C ALA A 68 27.36 17.58 12.55
N ASN A 69 28.15 16.52 12.30
CA ASN A 69 29.04 16.45 11.13
C ASN A 69 28.33 15.96 9.87
N ASP A 70 27.12 15.42 9.99
CA ASP A 70 26.30 14.93 8.90
C ASP A 70 25.02 15.77 8.73
N GLU A 71 24.66 16.03 7.47
CA GLU A 71 23.48 16.82 7.13
C GLU A 71 22.16 16.21 7.68
N PRO A 72 21.93 14.88 7.64
CA PRO A 72 20.71 14.29 8.18
C PRO A 72 20.48 14.60 9.67
N GLN A 73 21.52 14.52 10.51
CA GLN A 73 21.41 14.87 11.91
C GLN A 73 21.17 16.37 12.12
N ARG A 74 21.85 17.24 11.35
CA ARG A 74 21.57 18.69 11.41
C ARG A 74 20.13 19.03 11.06
N LEU A 75 19.54 18.31 10.10
CA LEU A 75 18.13 18.47 9.73
C LEU A 75 17.17 17.96 10.82
N ARG A 76 17.54 16.88 11.54
CA ARG A 76 16.80 16.43 12.73
C ARG A 76 16.83 17.46 13.84
N ASP A 77 18.00 18.02 14.13
CA ASP A 77 18.16 19.11 15.11
C ASP A 77 17.35 20.36 14.72
N ALA A 78 17.13 20.56 13.43
CA ALA A 78 16.29 21.60 12.84
C ALA A 78 14.79 21.25 12.77
N GLY A 79 14.33 20.18 13.42
CA GLY A 79 12.92 19.82 13.54
C GLY A 79 12.34 18.96 12.40
N LEU A 80 13.19 18.43 11.50
CA LEU A 80 12.76 17.55 10.40
C LEU A 80 12.98 16.07 10.72
N CYS A 81 11.91 15.28 10.71
CA CYS A 81 12.02 13.82 10.71
C CYS A 81 12.60 13.31 9.38
N ASP A 82 13.11 12.08 9.34
CA ASP A 82 13.85 11.55 8.19
C ASP A 82 13.00 11.55 6.89
N VAL A 83 11.70 11.25 6.98
CA VAL A 83 10.79 11.34 5.82
C VAL A 83 10.63 12.77 5.31
N CYS A 84 10.51 13.76 6.21
CA CYS A 84 10.34 15.16 5.85
C CYS A 84 11.58 15.73 5.18
N GLN A 85 12.77 15.19 5.46
CA GLN A 85 14.00 15.58 4.77
C GLN A 85 13.91 15.31 3.27
N LEU A 86 13.28 14.20 2.85
CA LEU A 86 13.04 13.83 1.44
C LEU A 86 11.74 14.44 0.88
N PHE A 87 10.62 14.23 1.57
CA PHE A 87 9.27 14.58 1.13
C PHE A 87 8.81 16.00 1.49
N GLY A 88 9.69 16.80 2.10
CA GLY A 88 9.39 18.18 2.47
C GLY A 88 8.51 18.31 3.71
N ALA A 89 8.53 19.52 4.26
CA ALA A 89 7.71 19.96 5.39
C ALA A 89 7.51 21.49 5.31
N THR A 90 6.80 22.08 6.27
CA THR A 90 6.70 23.54 6.34
C THR A 90 8.10 24.14 6.54
N GLY A 91 8.50 25.04 5.64
CA GLY A 91 9.84 25.64 5.65
C GLY A 91 10.94 24.78 5.00
N TRP A 92 10.63 23.56 4.53
CA TRP A 92 11.59 22.69 3.85
C TRP A 92 11.02 22.10 2.56
N ARG A 93 11.72 22.35 1.45
CA ARG A 93 11.28 21.88 0.13
C ARG A 93 11.59 20.39 -0.04
N ARG A 94 10.70 19.66 -0.71
CA ARG A 94 10.99 18.34 -1.28
C ARG A 94 12.31 18.31 -2.04
N ARG A 95 13.10 17.25 -1.85
CA ARG A 95 14.37 17.00 -2.56
C ARG A 95 14.19 16.49 -4.00
N PHE A 96 12.94 16.21 -4.38
CA PHE A 96 12.59 15.74 -5.70
C PHE A 96 11.31 16.41 -6.22
N ARG A 97 11.13 16.34 -7.54
CA ARG A 97 9.90 16.70 -8.26
C ARG A 97 9.39 15.47 -8.99
N ILE A 98 8.07 15.36 -9.07
CA ILE A 98 7.41 14.37 -9.92
C ILE A 98 6.52 15.08 -10.93
N GLU A 99 6.38 14.48 -12.10
CA GLU A 99 5.52 14.93 -13.18
C GLU A 99 4.96 13.68 -13.87
N VAL A 100 3.65 13.66 -14.13
CA VAL A 100 3.02 12.64 -14.96
C VAL A 100 3.15 13.03 -16.41
N LEU A 101 3.74 12.14 -17.20
CA LEU A 101 3.89 12.23 -18.65
C LEU A 101 3.13 11.09 -19.32
N ASP A 102 2.78 11.26 -20.59
CA ASP A 102 2.20 10.22 -21.43
C ASP A 102 1.00 9.49 -20.78
N ASP A 103 0.10 10.23 -20.11
CA ASP A 103 -1.05 9.66 -19.40
C ASP A 103 -2.08 9.07 -20.38
N GLN A 104 -2.05 7.74 -20.49
CA GLN A 104 -3.00 6.95 -21.26
C GLN A 104 -4.05 6.27 -20.37
N THR A 105 -4.21 6.73 -19.13
CA THR A 105 -5.18 6.16 -18.21
C THR A 105 -6.61 6.63 -18.54
N ARG A 106 -7.58 5.75 -18.33
CA ARG A 106 -9.01 6.00 -18.54
C ARG A 106 -9.82 5.38 -17.39
N PRO A 107 -11.01 5.92 -17.07
CA PRO A 107 -11.89 5.27 -16.11
C PRO A 107 -12.16 3.81 -16.48
N ILE A 108 -12.07 2.90 -15.51
CA ILE A 108 -12.28 1.47 -15.73
C ILE A 108 -13.73 1.12 -16.13
N TRP A 109 -14.68 2.02 -15.89
CA TRP A 109 -16.01 2.00 -16.52
C TRP A 109 -16.58 3.42 -16.60
N GLU A 110 -17.56 3.58 -17.49
CA GLU A 110 -18.20 4.87 -17.76
C GLU A 110 -19.13 5.34 -16.62
N GLY A 111 -19.18 6.66 -16.45
CA GLY A 111 -19.98 7.32 -15.41
C GLY A 111 -19.40 7.17 -14.00
N ASN A 112 -20.18 7.55 -12.99
CA ASN A 112 -19.73 7.56 -11.59
C ASN A 112 -20.40 6.51 -10.70
N THR A 113 -21.30 5.70 -11.25
CA THR A 113 -22.10 4.76 -10.44
C THR A 113 -21.19 3.69 -9.83
N PRO A 114 -21.04 3.65 -8.48
CA PRO A 114 -20.18 2.68 -7.85
C PRO A 114 -20.66 1.26 -8.13
N LEU A 115 -19.73 0.32 -8.27
CA LEU A 115 -20.00 -1.10 -8.24
C LEU A 115 -20.25 -1.52 -6.79
N ASN A 116 -21.48 -1.96 -6.49
CA ASN A 116 -21.85 -2.46 -5.17
C ASN A 116 -21.80 -3.99 -5.16
N ILE A 117 -20.78 -4.55 -4.53
CA ILE A 117 -20.66 -6.01 -4.35
C ILE A 117 -21.19 -6.35 -2.96
N ARG A 118 -22.29 -7.10 -2.93
CA ARG A 118 -22.98 -7.49 -1.70
C ARG A 118 -23.01 -9.02 -1.58
N PRO A 119 -22.17 -9.59 -0.69
CA PRO A 119 -22.19 -11.02 -0.39
C PRO A 119 -23.57 -11.50 0.08
N PRO A 120 -23.85 -12.82 -0.01
CA PRO A 120 -25.07 -13.42 0.51
C PRO A 120 -25.29 -13.06 1.99
N ASP A 121 -26.55 -12.96 2.38
CA ASP A 121 -26.99 -12.71 3.77
C ASP A 121 -26.50 -11.40 4.39
N ARG A 122 -25.95 -10.48 3.58
CA ARG A 122 -25.58 -9.13 4.02
C ARG A 122 -26.61 -8.11 3.57
N THR A 123 -26.93 -7.18 4.47
CA THR A 123 -27.80 -6.03 4.18
C THR A 123 -27.07 -4.92 3.43
N ARG A 124 -25.77 -4.75 3.69
CA ARG A 124 -24.87 -3.77 3.06
C ARG A 124 -23.77 -4.46 2.27
N GLY A 125 -23.26 -3.79 1.23
CA GLY A 125 -22.15 -4.25 0.41
C GLY A 125 -20.97 -3.28 0.40
N TRP A 126 -19.97 -3.61 -0.41
CA TRP A 126 -18.80 -2.77 -0.65
C TRP A 126 -19.01 -1.97 -1.93
N PHE A 127 -18.82 -0.66 -1.84
CA PHE A 127 -18.96 0.26 -2.96
C PHE A 127 -17.57 0.58 -3.54
N LEU A 128 -17.38 0.26 -4.82
CA LEU A 128 -16.15 0.47 -5.57
C LEU A 128 -16.43 1.53 -6.63
N SER A 129 -15.81 2.71 -6.54
CA SER A 129 -16.01 3.80 -7.53
C SER A 129 -15.03 3.66 -8.69
N PRO A 130 -15.37 4.08 -9.92
CA PRO A 130 -14.48 3.91 -11.06
C PRO A 130 -13.15 4.62 -10.83
N GLY A 131 -12.06 3.84 -10.78
CA GLY A 131 -10.70 4.36 -10.81
C GLY A 131 -10.14 4.36 -12.22
N LEU A 132 -8.91 4.83 -12.36
CA LEU A 132 -8.21 4.90 -13.63
C LEU A 132 -7.45 3.60 -13.92
N MET A 133 -7.50 3.13 -15.17
CA MET A 133 -6.70 2.01 -15.68
C MET A 133 -5.96 2.45 -16.94
N GLY A 134 -4.73 1.98 -17.13
CA GLY A 134 -3.90 2.21 -18.31
C GLY A 134 -2.43 2.31 -17.95
N THR A 135 -1.70 3.06 -18.77
CA THR A 135 -0.27 3.32 -18.63
C THR A 135 0.00 4.81 -18.48
N PHE A 136 1.11 5.14 -17.85
CA PHE A 136 1.63 6.51 -17.77
C PHE A 136 3.12 6.46 -17.43
N THR A 137 3.82 7.55 -17.69
CA THR A 137 5.24 7.71 -17.32
C THR A 137 5.35 8.66 -16.14
N LEU A 138 6.04 8.23 -15.08
CA LEU A 138 6.35 9.09 -13.95
C LEU A 138 7.77 9.62 -14.08
N ARG A 139 7.91 10.90 -14.43
CA ARG A 139 9.20 11.60 -14.42
C ARG A 139 9.53 12.03 -13.00
N ILE A 140 10.69 11.62 -12.51
CA ILE A 140 11.22 11.97 -11.19
C ILE A 140 12.57 12.67 -11.34
N GLN A 141 12.67 13.90 -10.84
CA GLN A 141 13.87 14.72 -10.86
C GLN A 141 14.33 14.99 -9.43
N GLY A 142 15.61 14.75 -9.13
CA GLY A 142 16.20 14.95 -7.80
C GLY A 142 17.69 14.62 -7.81
N ASP A 143 18.35 14.75 -6.66
CA ASP A 143 19.72 14.26 -6.49
C ASP A 143 19.78 12.72 -6.48
N GLN A 144 20.98 12.16 -6.70
CA GLN A 144 21.17 10.71 -6.85
C GLN A 144 20.69 9.91 -5.62
N VAL A 145 20.90 10.44 -4.41
CA VAL A 145 20.47 9.77 -3.17
C VAL A 145 18.94 9.71 -3.12
N SER A 146 18.29 10.84 -3.38
CA SER A 146 16.82 10.93 -3.42
C SER A 146 16.23 10.01 -4.49
N LEU A 147 16.84 9.96 -5.69
CA LEU A 147 16.39 9.07 -6.77
C LEU A 147 16.54 7.60 -6.40
N GLY A 148 17.65 7.20 -5.76
CA GLY A 148 17.84 5.82 -5.30
C GLY A 148 16.85 5.39 -4.23
N GLN A 149 16.53 6.27 -3.28
CA GLN A 149 15.50 6.01 -2.26
C GLN A 149 14.10 5.87 -2.87
N LEU A 150 13.76 6.71 -3.85
CA LEU A 150 12.48 6.64 -4.54
C LEU A 150 12.37 5.42 -5.45
N ALA A 151 13.47 5.00 -6.10
CA ALA A 151 13.51 3.76 -6.87
C ALA A 151 13.28 2.53 -5.96
N ALA A 152 13.95 2.47 -4.80
CA ALA A 152 13.74 1.40 -3.83
C ALA A 152 12.30 1.38 -3.29
N LEU A 153 11.74 2.55 -2.99
CA LEU A 153 10.34 2.70 -2.59
C LEU A 153 9.37 2.17 -3.66
N LEU A 154 9.57 2.53 -4.93
CA LEU A 154 8.70 2.09 -6.02
C LEU A 154 8.76 0.56 -6.22
N LEU A 155 9.95 -0.04 -6.16
CA LEU A 155 10.13 -1.50 -6.23
C LEU A 155 9.41 -2.20 -5.07
N PHE A 156 9.52 -1.66 -3.85
CA PHE A 156 8.78 -2.15 -2.70
C PHE A 156 7.26 -2.04 -2.90
N MET A 157 6.78 -0.88 -3.35
CA MET A 157 5.36 -0.63 -3.54
C MET A 157 4.75 -1.48 -4.68
N GLU A 158 5.50 -1.77 -5.74
CA GLU A 158 5.05 -2.64 -6.85
C GLU A 158 4.73 -4.05 -6.33
N ARG A 159 5.55 -4.57 -5.41
CA ARG A 159 5.44 -5.94 -4.91
C ARG A 159 4.46 -6.08 -3.76
N TRP A 160 4.46 -5.13 -2.83
CA TRP A 160 3.81 -5.28 -1.52
C TRP A 160 2.83 -4.17 -1.17
N GLY A 161 2.90 -3.05 -1.90
CA GLY A 161 2.18 -1.83 -1.59
C GLY A 161 1.13 -1.49 -2.63
N ASN A 162 0.89 -0.19 -2.79
CA ASN A 162 -0.07 0.32 -3.76
C ASN A 162 0.26 1.78 -4.04
N LEU A 163 -0.17 2.26 -5.21
CA LEU A 163 -0.08 3.66 -5.59
C LEU A 163 -1.45 4.34 -5.48
N GLY A 164 -1.49 5.60 -5.08
CA GLY A 164 -2.72 6.35 -4.84
C GLY A 164 -3.50 5.90 -3.59
N ALA A 165 -4.76 6.34 -3.51
CA ALA A 165 -5.66 6.09 -2.40
C ALA A 165 -6.54 4.85 -2.62
N ARG A 166 -7.38 4.54 -1.62
CA ARG A 166 -8.35 3.43 -1.63
C ARG A 166 -7.72 2.03 -1.65
N ALA A 167 -6.49 1.88 -1.15
CA ALA A 167 -5.82 0.58 -0.96
C ALA A 167 -6.69 -0.44 -0.19
N GLN A 168 -7.50 0.01 0.77
CA GLN A 168 -8.43 -0.85 1.51
C GLN A 168 -9.54 -1.47 0.64
N LEU A 169 -9.77 -0.93 -0.55
CA LEU A 169 -10.68 -1.45 -1.57
C LEU A 169 -9.94 -2.15 -2.72
N GLY A 170 -8.62 -2.28 -2.64
CA GLY A 170 -7.74 -2.99 -3.58
C GLY A 170 -7.28 -2.22 -4.80
N TYR A 171 -7.28 -0.89 -4.68
CA TYR A 171 -6.88 0.04 -5.73
C TYR A 171 -5.37 0.24 -5.70
N GLY A 172 -4.80 0.51 -6.87
CA GLY A 172 -3.42 0.98 -6.97
C GLY A 172 -2.35 -0.09 -7.07
N ALA A 173 -2.67 -1.34 -7.38
CA ALA A 173 -1.64 -2.31 -7.77
C ALA A 173 -1.14 -1.95 -9.18
N PHE A 174 0.16 -2.02 -9.40
CA PHE A 174 0.81 -1.57 -10.62
C PHE A 174 2.03 -2.43 -10.96
N ALA A 175 2.48 -2.35 -12.21
CA ALA A 175 3.72 -2.93 -12.69
C ALA A 175 4.68 -1.82 -13.12
N LEU A 176 5.97 -2.04 -12.84
CA LEU A 176 7.08 -1.22 -13.32
C LEU A 176 7.65 -1.87 -14.58
N GLU A 177 7.54 -1.20 -15.72
CA GLU A 177 8.09 -1.74 -16.99
C GLU A 177 9.62 -1.59 -17.03
N ASP A 178 10.18 -0.60 -16.33
CA ASP A 178 11.63 -0.30 -16.25
C ASP A 178 12.29 -0.87 -14.98
N ARG A 179 11.79 -2.02 -14.49
CA ARG A 179 12.16 -2.58 -13.18
C ARG A 179 13.67 -2.80 -13.01
N GLU A 180 14.34 -3.35 -14.02
CA GLU A 180 15.78 -3.63 -13.96
C GLU A 180 16.64 -2.37 -13.84
N ILE A 181 16.22 -1.28 -14.49
CA ILE A 181 16.92 0.01 -14.42
C ILE A 181 16.77 0.59 -13.01
N LEU A 182 15.56 0.54 -12.46
CA LEU A 182 15.30 0.98 -11.08
C LEU A 182 16.11 0.17 -10.08
N ALA A 183 16.19 -1.15 -10.23
CA ALA A 183 16.94 -2.01 -9.31
C ALA A 183 18.45 -1.68 -9.26
N ARG A 184 19.04 -1.13 -10.34
CA ARG A 184 20.46 -0.73 -10.39
C ARG A 184 20.76 0.54 -9.61
N ILE A 185 19.80 1.45 -9.50
CA ILE A 185 19.95 2.71 -8.77
C ILE A 185 19.29 2.68 -7.39
N ALA A 186 18.41 1.71 -7.15
CA ALA A 186 17.68 1.54 -5.92
C ALA A 186 18.64 1.32 -4.75
N GLY A 187 18.44 2.09 -3.70
CA GLY A 187 19.20 1.97 -2.48
C GLY A 187 18.46 2.58 -1.33
N TRP A 188 18.46 1.88 -0.20
CA TRP A 188 17.96 2.39 1.08
C TRP A 188 19.02 3.25 1.80
N SER A 189 19.94 3.87 1.05
CA SER A 189 21.06 4.62 1.60
C SER A 189 20.59 5.69 2.60
N ASP A 190 21.34 5.79 3.71
CA ASP A 190 21.15 6.70 4.84
C ASP A 190 19.74 6.83 5.44
N ILE A 191 18.84 5.84 5.27
CA ILE A 191 17.55 5.85 5.98
C ILE A 191 17.70 5.62 7.51
N SER A 192 18.89 5.29 8.02
CA SER A 192 19.14 5.24 9.47
C SER A 192 20.64 5.07 9.80
N SER A 193 21.51 6.02 9.48
CA SER A 193 22.93 5.92 9.88
C SER A 193 23.23 6.41 11.30
N THR A 194 22.29 7.01 12.04
CA THR A 194 22.61 7.46 13.40
C THR A 194 21.39 7.47 14.33
N VAL A 195 21.57 6.76 15.45
CA VAL A 195 20.72 6.68 16.65
C VAL A 195 19.57 5.68 16.56
N ALA A 196 19.76 4.52 17.20
CA ALA A 196 18.66 3.69 17.67
C ALA A 196 17.76 4.56 18.56
N PHE A 197 16.61 4.99 18.05
CA PHE A 197 15.61 5.62 18.89
C PHE A 197 15.16 4.57 19.91
N GLN A 198 15.51 4.77 21.18
CA GLN A 198 14.91 4.00 22.26
C GLN A 198 13.42 4.35 22.27
N ASP A 199 12.58 3.35 21.96
CA ASP A 199 11.12 3.40 21.92
C ASP A 199 10.55 3.81 23.30
N THR A 200 10.63 5.10 23.60
CA THR A 200 10.16 5.70 24.86
C THR A 200 8.84 6.44 24.67
N ASN A 201 8.39 6.66 23.43
CA ASN A 201 7.19 7.45 23.14
C ASN A 201 6.00 6.59 22.68
N GLN A 202 4.93 6.62 23.48
CA GLN A 202 3.63 5.98 23.21
C GLN A 202 3.00 6.37 21.86
N VAL A 203 3.46 7.46 21.23
CA VAL A 203 2.96 7.98 19.94
C VAL A 203 3.26 7.02 18.77
N HIS A 204 4.43 6.38 18.74
CA HIS A 204 4.79 5.45 17.64
C HIS A 204 3.95 4.18 17.62
N LYS A 205 3.34 3.81 18.76
CA LYS A 205 2.45 2.63 18.82
C LYS A 205 1.18 2.83 18.01
N ARG A 206 0.71 4.07 17.78
CA ARG A 206 -0.55 4.35 17.07
C ARG A 206 -0.40 4.56 15.57
N LEU A 207 0.84 4.52 15.04
CA LEU A 207 1.12 4.77 13.63
C LEU A 207 1.61 3.51 12.92
N PRO A 208 1.31 3.35 11.62
CA PRO A 208 1.86 2.27 10.80
C PRO A 208 3.39 2.22 10.85
N ASN A 209 3.92 1.06 11.24
CA ASN A 209 5.36 0.77 11.34
C ASN A 209 5.59 -0.63 10.79
N LEU A 210 6.53 -0.78 9.84
CA LEU A 210 6.77 -2.03 9.11
C LEU A 210 7.08 -3.22 10.02
N GLN A 211 7.66 -3.00 11.21
CA GLN A 211 7.93 -4.07 12.18
C GLN A 211 6.66 -4.82 12.60
N TYR A 212 5.49 -4.18 12.47
CA TYR A 212 4.20 -4.74 12.84
C TYR A 212 3.39 -5.22 11.62
N PHE A 213 4.00 -5.37 10.45
CA PHE A 213 3.29 -5.81 9.24
C PHE A 213 3.38 -7.33 9.04
N GLY A 214 2.41 -7.84 8.29
CA GLY A 214 2.53 -9.09 7.55
C GLY A 214 2.11 -8.84 6.10
N PHE A 215 2.81 -9.44 5.15
CA PHE A 215 2.57 -9.33 3.72
C PHE A 215 2.19 -10.68 3.12
N PHE A 216 1.26 -10.68 2.18
CA PHE A 216 0.81 -11.89 1.52
C PHE A 216 0.65 -11.67 0.03
N ARG A 217 0.97 -12.69 -0.75
CA ARG A 217 0.80 -12.74 -2.20
C ARG A 217 0.24 -14.11 -2.57
N TYR A 218 -0.98 -14.10 -3.09
CA TYR A 218 -1.70 -15.31 -3.46
C TYR A 218 -1.70 -15.43 -4.98
N ARG A 219 -1.23 -16.58 -5.49
CA ARG A 219 -1.16 -16.88 -6.92
C ARG A 219 -1.93 -18.15 -7.22
N PHE A 220 -2.70 -18.18 -8.30
CA PHE A 220 -3.52 -19.34 -8.65
C PHE A 220 -3.77 -19.45 -10.15
N ARG A 221 -4.14 -20.65 -10.60
CA ARG A 221 -4.60 -20.91 -11.97
C ARG A 221 -6.05 -21.40 -11.93
N PRO A 222 -7.03 -20.61 -12.38
CA PRO A 222 -8.41 -21.06 -12.43
C PRO A 222 -8.58 -22.16 -13.48
N GLN A 223 -9.34 -23.20 -13.16
CA GLN A 223 -9.61 -24.31 -14.08
C GLN A 223 -10.56 -23.94 -15.22
N GLN A 224 -11.34 -22.87 -15.07
CA GLN A 224 -12.38 -22.45 -16.00
C GLN A 224 -12.27 -20.96 -16.29
N SER A 225 -12.54 -20.57 -17.54
CA SER A 225 -12.78 -19.16 -17.87
C SER A 225 -14.02 -18.66 -17.09
N GLY A 226 -13.95 -17.44 -16.56
CA GLY A 226 -15.05 -16.89 -15.76
C GLY A 226 -15.20 -17.45 -14.34
N TRP A 227 -14.15 -18.05 -13.75
CA TRP A 227 -14.12 -18.53 -12.36
C TRP A 227 -14.74 -17.57 -11.33
N TRP A 228 -14.57 -16.26 -11.54
CA TRP A 228 -15.08 -15.19 -10.69
C TRP A 228 -16.61 -15.05 -10.68
N ALA A 229 -17.32 -15.54 -11.70
CA ALA A 229 -18.76 -15.33 -11.86
C ALA A 229 -19.59 -16.08 -10.81
N ARG A 230 -19.03 -17.13 -10.21
CA ARG A 230 -19.66 -17.95 -9.17
C ARG A 230 -19.29 -17.54 -7.75
N LEU A 231 -18.52 -16.47 -7.59
CA LEU A 231 -18.12 -16.03 -6.26
C LEU A 231 -19.31 -15.40 -5.52
N PRO A 232 -19.41 -15.60 -4.18
CA PRO A 232 -20.51 -15.06 -3.40
C PRO A 232 -20.69 -13.54 -3.58
N GLY A 233 -21.87 -13.14 -4.07
CA GLY A 233 -22.24 -11.73 -4.27
C GLY A 233 -21.89 -11.19 -5.66
N PHE A 234 -21.15 -11.95 -6.47
CA PHE A 234 -20.85 -11.57 -7.86
C PHE A 234 -22.01 -11.90 -8.79
N GLU A 235 -22.88 -12.85 -8.45
CA GLU A 235 -23.98 -13.32 -9.34
C GLU A 235 -24.89 -12.16 -9.77
N ARG A 236 -25.07 -11.16 -8.89
CA ARG A 236 -25.91 -9.98 -9.11
C ARG A 236 -25.24 -8.87 -9.92
N VAL A 237 -23.93 -8.95 -10.11
CA VAL A 237 -23.11 -7.90 -10.76
C VAL A 237 -22.26 -8.44 -11.91
N VAL A 238 -22.48 -9.69 -12.34
CA VAL A 238 -21.73 -10.32 -13.44
C VAL A 238 -21.70 -9.44 -14.69
N ALA A 239 -22.84 -8.86 -15.08
CA ALA A 239 -22.94 -7.98 -16.25
C ALA A 239 -22.07 -6.72 -16.14
N ARG A 240 -21.76 -6.26 -14.92
CA ARG A 240 -20.89 -5.11 -14.69
C ARG A 240 -19.42 -5.48 -14.50
N ILE A 241 -19.13 -6.70 -14.03
CA ILE A 241 -17.75 -7.18 -13.82
C ILE A 241 -17.16 -7.72 -15.12
N ARG A 242 -17.98 -8.38 -15.96
CA ARG A 242 -17.55 -8.98 -17.23
C ARG A 242 -16.72 -8.01 -18.11
N PRO A 243 -17.15 -6.77 -18.37
CA PRO A 243 -16.37 -5.85 -19.20
C PRO A 243 -15.01 -5.48 -18.57
N LEU A 244 -14.93 -5.46 -17.23
CA LEU A 244 -13.68 -5.17 -16.51
C LEU A 244 -12.66 -6.29 -16.72
N VAL A 245 -13.13 -7.54 -16.71
CA VAL A 245 -12.27 -8.72 -16.93
C VAL A 245 -11.87 -8.81 -18.40
N GLU A 246 -12.80 -8.56 -19.33
CA GLU A 246 -12.54 -8.63 -20.77
C GLU A 246 -11.60 -7.52 -21.24
N SER A 247 -11.72 -6.30 -20.70
CA SER A 247 -10.93 -5.14 -21.15
C SER A 247 -9.62 -4.96 -20.38
N TYR A 248 -9.61 -5.29 -19.09
CA TYR A 248 -8.49 -4.97 -18.18
C TYR A 248 -7.96 -6.16 -17.38
N GLN A 249 -8.56 -7.35 -17.54
CA GLN A 249 -8.15 -8.58 -16.86
C GLN A 249 -8.06 -8.42 -15.33
N THR A 250 -8.98 -7.68 -14.70
CA THR A 250 -8.96 -7.44 -13.24
C THR A 250 -10.27 -7.83 -12.57
N VAL A 251 -10.19 -8.41 -11.36
CA VAL A 251 -11.36 -8.89 -10.59
C VAL A 251 -11.35 -8.36 -9.16
N PRO A 252 -12.40 -7.62 -8.71
CA PRO A 252 -12.46 -7.00 -7.39
C PRO A 252 -12.76 -7.99 -6.26
N LEU A 253 -11.81 -8.85 -5.88
CA LEU A 253 -12.02 -9.90 -4.86
C LEU A 253 -12.13 -9.40 -3.42
N VAL A 254 -11.77 -8.14 -3.16
CA VAL A 254 -11.74 -7.57 -1.80
C VAL A 254 -13.02 -7.80 -0.99
N PRO A 255 -14.24 -7.62 -1.54
CA PRO A 255 -15.47 -7.84 -0.78
C PRO A 255 -15.69 -9.29 -0.37
N VAL A 256 -15.29 -10.27 -1.22
CA VAL A 256 -15.42 -11.70 -0.93
C VAL A 256 -14.51 -12.09 0.23
N LEU A 257 -13.23 -11.74 0.10
CA LEU A 257 -12.20 -12.09 1.08
C LEU A 257 -12.45 -11.40 2.42
N ARG A 258 -12.76 -10.09 2.40
CA ARG A 258 -13.10 -9.36 3.63
C ARG A 258 -14.37 -9.88 4.29
N ASN A 259 -15.38 -10.26 3.53
CA ASN A 259 -16.60 -10.81 4.12
C ASN A 259 -16.31 -12.08 4.91
N SER A 260 -15.52 -12.97 4.32
CA SER A 260 -15.10 -14.21 4.96
C SER A 260 -14.26 -13.94 6.21
N TRP A 261 -13.14 -13.20 6.09
CA TRP A 261 -12.30 -12.94 7.25
C TRP A 261 -13.01 -12.18 8.37
N ARG A 262 -13.71 -11.09 8.04
CA ARG A 262 -14.32 -10.21 9.05
C ARG A 262 -15.50 -10.84 9.77
N PHE A 263 -16.32 -11.63 9.07
CA PHE A 263 -17.61 -12.04 9.59
C PHE A 263 -17.79 -13.55 9.73
N GLN A 264 -16.92 -14.37 9.14
CA GLN A 264 -16.98 -15.83 9.25
C GLN A 264 -15.82 -16.37 10.09
N SER A 265 -14.63 -15.78 9.98
CA SER A 265 -13.43 -16.28 10.66
C SER A 265 -13.01 -15.48 11.89
N TRP A 266 -13.26 -14.17 11.92
CA TRP A 266 -12.85 -13.30 13.02
C TRP A 266 -13.49 -13.71 14.35
N GLN A 267 -12.65 -13.85 15.39
CA GLN A 267 -13.11 -14.07 16.75
C GLN A 267 -13.02 -12.77 17.57
N ARG A 268 -14.02 -12.54 18.43
CA ARG A 268 -14.15 -11.27 19.17
C ARG A 268 -12.99 -11.04 20.13
N GLU A 269 -12.43 -12.10 20.69
CA GLU A 269 -11.28 -12.05 21.60
C GLU A 269 -10.00 -11.56 20.92
N TRP A 270 -9.90 -11.63 19.58
CA TRP A 270 -8.71 -11.16 18.85
C TRP A 270 -8.59 -9.63 18.80
N GLY A 271 -9.67 -8.91 19.11
CA GLY A 271 -9.69 -7.46 19.20
C GLY A 271 -10.92 -6.82 18.56
N ASP A 272 -10.89 -5.49 18.46
CA ASP A 272 -11.99 -4.71 17.88
C ASP A 272 -11.99 -4.83 16.34
N ALA A 273 -12.98 -5.56 15.82
CA ALA A 273 -13.17 -5.75 14.38
C ALA A 273 -13.39 -4.42 13.63
N GLY A 274 -14.06 -3.43 14.23
CA GLY A 274 -14.28 -2.12 13.61
C GLY A 274 -12.98 -1.34 13.46
N ARG A 275 -12.11 -1.37 14.48
CA ARG A 275 -10.79 -0.71 14.44
C ARG A 275 -9.80 -1.42 13.51
N PHE A 276 -9.89 -2.74 13.34
CA PHE A 276 -9.00 -3.50 12.46
C PHE A 276 -9.46 -3.47 11.00
N TRP A 277 -10.73 -3.80 10.74
CA TRP A 277 -11.30 -3.87 9.38
C TRP A 277 -11.77 -2.52 8.84
N GLY A 278 -11.75 -1.49 9.68
CA GLY A 278 -12.27 -0.16 9.39
C GLY A 278 -13.76 -0.03 9.74
N MET A 279 -14.12 1.19 10.14
CA MET A 279 -15.48 1.57 10.48
C MET A 279 -15.82 2.94 9.89
N LEU A 280 -17.08 3.06 9.47
CA LEU A 280 -17.70 4.31 9.07
C LEU A 280 -18.71 4.66 10.18
N GLY A 281 -18.51 5.79 10.86
CA GLY A 281 -19.32 6.22 12.00
C GLY A 281 -18.91 7.63 12.45
N GLN A 282 -19.09 7.95 13.74
CA GLN A 282 -18.61 9.21 14.31
C GLN A 282 -17.07 9.34 14.21
N GLU A 283 -16.36 8.22 14.40
CA GLU A 283 -14.95 8.10 14.04
C GLU A 283 -14.81 7.34 12.72
N ARG A 284 -14.04 7.90 11.78
CA ARG A 284 -13.69 7.25 10.51
C ARG A 284 -12.33 6.57 10.67
N ILE A 285 -12.35 5.25 10.83
CA ILE A 285 -11.11 4.46 10.99
C ILE A 285 -10.83 3.72 9.68
N ARG A 286 -9.62 3.94 9.13
CA ARG A 286 -9.15 3.20 7.96
C ARG A 286 -8.86 1.75 8.34
N SER A 287 -9.11 0.84 7.40
CA SER A 287 -8.76 -0.57 7.58
C SER A 287 -7.25 -0.74 7.67
N LYS A 288 -6.80 -1.62 8.57
CA LYS A 288 -5.39 -2.02 8.72
C LYS A 288 -4.97 -3.13 7.76
N VAL A 289 -5.91 -3.69 7.00
CA VAL A 289 -5.65 -4.69 5.97
C VAL A 289 -5.82 -4.02 4.60
N GLN A 290 -4.91 -4.28 3.70
CA GLN A 290 -4.95 -3.86 2.31
C GLN A 290 -4.79 -5.09 1.44
N ILE A 291 -5.54 -5.14 0.34
CA ILE A 291 -5.53 -6.30 -0.55
C ILE A 291 -5.97 -5.85 -1.93
N SER A 292 -5.14 -6.11 -2.94
CA SER A 292 -5.40 -5.73 -4.32
C SER A 292 -6.61 -6.46 -4.90
N TRP A 293 -7.08 -5.99 -6.06
CA TRP A 293 -7.88 -6.85 -6.94
C TRP A 293 -6.98 -7.95 -7.51
N ALA A 294 -7.59 -9.02 -8.03
CA ALA A 294 -6.84 -10.04 -8.75
C ALA A 294 -6.55 -9.57 -10.18
N TYR A 295 -5.34 -9.85 -10.65
CA TYR A 295 -4.85 -9.50 -11.99
C TYR A 295 -3.89 -10.59 -12.49
N PRO A 296 -3.68 -10.75 -13.82
CA PRO A 296 -2.72 -11.70 -14.34
C PRO A 296 -1.27 -11.21 -14.18
N ARG A 297 -0.37 -12.12 -13.79
CA ARG A 297 1.09 -11.92 -13.76
C ARG A 297 1.81 -13.26 -13.96
N ASP A 298 2.73 -13.30 -14.92
CA ASP A 298 3.52 -14.49 -15.30
C ASP A 298 2.68 -15.77 -15.54
N GLY A 299 1.57 -15.63 -16.27
CA GLY A 299 0.70 -16.77 -16.61
C GLY A 299 -0.11 -17.34 -15.43
N MET A 300 -0.22 -16.60 -14.32
CA MET A 300 -1.10 -16.89 -13.19
C MET A 300 -1.94 -15.68 -12.83
N TRP A 301 -3.07 -15.89 -12.16
CA TRP A 301 -3.74 -14.81 -11.45
C TRP A 301 -3.01 -14.56 -10.14
N GLU A 302 -2.83 -13.29 -9.80
CA GLU A 302 -2.15 -12.84 -8.59
C GLU A 302 -3.00 -11.77 -7.92
N LEU A 303 -2.93 -11.74 -6.60
CA LEU A 303 -3.30 -10.60 -5.77
C LEU A 303 -2.32 -10.53 -4.62
N HIS A 304 -2.06 -9.33 -4.13
CA HIS A 304 -1.17 -9.13 -2.98
C HIS A 304 -1.83 -8.21 -1.96
N GLY A 305 -1.24 -8.17 -0.77
CA GLY A 305 -1.73 -7.31 0.28
C GLY A 305 -0.82 -7.30 1.49
N SER A 306 -1.25 -6.51 2.46
CA SER A 306 -0.55 -6.31 3.71
C SER A 306 -1.53 -6.10 4.86
N ALA A 307 -1.09 -6.44 6.07
CA ALA A 307 -1.86 -6.25 7.28
C ALA A 307 -0.97 -5.63 8.35
N TRP A 308 -1.37 -4.49 8.90
CA TRP A 308 -0.74 -3.89 10.06
C TRP A 308 -1.34 -4.49 11.34
N LEU A 309 -0.62 -5.45 11.93
CA LEU A 309 -1.05 -6.32 13.03
C LEU A 309 -0.82 -5.66 14.40
N HIS A 310 -1.18 -4.38 14.51
CA HIS A 310 -1.14 -3.64 15.76
C HIS A 310 -2.52 -3.56 16.42
N ALA A 311 -2.55 -3.56 17.76
CA ALA A 311 -3.76 -3.49 18.60
C ALA A 311 -4.78 -4.62 18.36
N VAL A 312 -4.27 -5.80 17.98
CA VAL A 312 -5.02 -7.06 17.85
C VAL A 312 -4.14 -8.22 18.35
N GLN A 313 -4.72 -9.38 18.58
CA GLN A 313 -3.95 -10.62 18.79
C GLN A 313 -3.32 -11.04 17.46
N ALA A 314 -2.09 -10.60 17.22
CA ALA A 314 -1.45 -10.70 15.92
C ALA A 314 -1.25 -12.14 15.42
N VAL A 315 -0.90 -13.08 16.30
CA VAL A 315 -0.68 -14.49 15.93
C VAL A 315 -1.93 -15.14 15.32
N PRO A 316 -3.10 -15.19 15.99
CA PRO A 316 -4.29 -15.80 15.39
C PRO A 316 -4.84 -15.00 14.20
N VAL A 317 -4.74 -13.66 14.21
CA VAL A 317 -5.16 -12.84 13.06
C VAL A 317 -4.29 -13.13 11.84
N TRP A 318 -2.97 -13.23 12.03
CA TRP A 318 -2.06 -13.60 10.94
C TRP A 318 -2.33 -15.00 10.44
N ALA A 319 -2.49 -15.98 11.35
CA ALA A 319 -2.81 -17.36 10.98
C ALA A 319 -4.09 -17.46 10.11
N MET A 320 -5.09 -16.63 10.39
CA MET A 320 -6.29 -16.53 9.55
C MET A 320 -5.98 -15.94 8.15
N LEU A 321 -5.20 -14.85 8.08
CA LEU A 321 -4.84 -14.20 6.81
C LEU A 321 -3.88 -15.04 5.96
N SER A 322 -3.02 -15.84 6.60
CA SER A 322 -1.97 -16.65 5.99
C SER A 322 -2.39 -18.11 5.72
N ASN A 323 -3.68 -18.44 5.83
CA ASN A 323 -4.16 -19.81 5.65
C ASN A 323 -4.55 -20.09 4.18
N VAL A 324 -3.63 -20.69 3.41
CA VAL A 324 -3.86 -21.00 1.99
C VAL A 324 -5.10 -21.87 1.72
N ALA A 325 -5.44 -22.81 2.61
CA ALA A 325 -6.64 -23.64 2.44
C ALA A 325 -7.91 -22.78 2.49
N HIS A 326 -7.92 -21.74 3.34
CA HIS A 326 -9.01 -20.79 3.41
C HIS A 326 -9.12 -19.95 2.12
N TRP A 327 -7.99 -19.51 1.55
CA TRP A 327 -7.97 -18.83 0.24
C TRP A 327 -8.53 -19.70 -0.87
N ASN A 328 -8.06 -20.95 -0.96
CA ASN A 328 -8.50 -21.91 -1.96
C ASN A 328 -10.01 -22.16 -1.85
N GLN A 329 -10.52 -22.35 -0.63
CA GLN A 329 -11.94 -22.54 -0.37
C GLN A 329 -12.78 -21.32 -0.77
N MET A 330 -12.35 -20.10 -0.40
CA MET A 330 -13.09 -18.87 -0.69
C MET A 330 -13.20 -18.58 -2.19
N LEU A 331 -12.16 -18.91 -2.95
CA LEU A 331 -12.06 -18.59 -4.37
C LEU A 331 -12.44 -19.76 -5.28
N GLY A 332 -12.58 -20.97 -4.72
CA GLY A 332 -12.89 -22.19 -5.49
C GLY A 332 -11.79 -22.56 -6.47
N VAL A 333 -10.53 -22.30 -6.10
CA VAL A 333 -9.33 -22.55 -6.92
C VAL A 333 -8.22 -23.13 -6.06
N GLU A 334 -7.24 -23.77 -6.68
CA GLU A 334 -6.00 -24.14 -6.01
C GLU A 334 -4.93 -23.10 -6.32
N GLY A 335 -4.24 -22.65 -5.27
CA GLY A 335 -3.21 -21.64 -5.38
C GLY A 335 -2.16 -21.75 -4.29
N GLU A 336 -1.18 -20.88 -4.42
CA GLU A 336 -0.01 -20.76 -3.56
C GLU A 336 -0.05 -19.41 -2.85
N LEU A 337 0.28 -19.41 -1.56
CA LEU A 337 0.31 -18.20 -0.73
C LEU A 337 1.73 -17.96 -0.22
N GLU A 338 2.42 -17.01 -0.83
CA GLU A 338 3.65 -16.46 -0.28
C GLU A 338 3.29 -15.51 0.85
N THR A 339 3.97 -15.65 1.99
CA THR A 339 3.76 -14.79 3.14
C THR A 339 5.08 -14.34 3.74
N PHE A 340 5.09 -13.13 4.26
CA PHE A 340 6.22 -12.59 5.01
C PHE A 340 5.69 -11.91 6.30
N PRO A 341 6.06 -12.40 7.50
CA PRO A 341 6.96 -13.52 7.75
C PRO A 341 6.31 -14.87 7.39
N SER A 342 7.12 -15.86 7.01
CA SER A 342 6.68 -17.24 6.82
C SER A 342 6.52 -17.91 8.19
N GLY A 343 5.29 -18.20 8.59
CA GLY A 343 4.99 -18.88 9.87
C GLY A 343 4.26 -17.99 10.89
N PRO A 344 4.28 -18.36 12.19
CA PRO A 344 3.64 -17.59 13.25
C PRO A 344 4.16 -16.17 13.26
N TRP A 345 3.25 -15.21 13.45
CA TRP A 345 3.64 -13.82 13.42
C TRP A 345 4.38 -13.39 14.69
N GLN A 346 5.42 -12.60 14.51
CA GLN A 346 6.10 -11.85 15.55
C GLN A 346 6.50 -10.48 15.00
N PRO A 347 6.63 -9.44 15.85
CA PRO A 347 7.17 -8.16 15.42
C PRO A 347 8.60 -8.34 14.87
N TRP A 348 8.92 -7.63 13.79
CA TRP A 348 10.25 -7.74 13.17
C TRP A 348 11.25 -6.85 13.87
N SER A 349 12.50 -7.29 13.92
CA SER A 349 13.60 -6.39 14.28
C SER A 349 13.89 -5.41 13.13
N ALA A 350 14.51 -4.27 13.43
CA ALA A 350 14.98 -3.35 12.38
C ALA A 350 15.98 -4.03 11.41
N ALA A 351 16.77 -5.00 11.89
CA ALA A 351 17.65 -5.81 11.04
C ALA A 351 16.86 -6.71 10.08
N THR A 352 15.81 -7.37 10.56
CA THR A 352 14.91 -8.18 9.72
C THR A 352 14.20 -7.32 8.67
N VAL A 353 13.75 -6.12 9.06
CA VAL A 353 13.18 -5.13 8.12
C VAL A 353 14.20 -4.78 7.03
N ARG A 354 15.45 -4.49 7.41
CA ARG A 354 16.52 -4.15 6.45
C ARG A 354 16.75 -5.29 5.45
N THR A 355 16.94 -6.52 5.91
CA THR A 355 17.13 -7.68 5.04
C THR A 355 15.94 -7.89 4.09
N PHE A 356 14.71 -7.76 4.59
CA PHE A 356 13.50 -7.88 3.77
C PHE A 356 13.43 -6.82 2.67
N LEU A 357 13.78 -5.57 2.98
CA LEU A 357 13.78 -4.46 2.02
C LEU A 357 14.91 -4.57 0.99
N GLU A 358 16.09 -5.05 1.39
CA GLU A 358 17.20 -5.33 0.47
C GLU A 358 16.86 -6.47 -0.49
N GLN A 359 16.26 -7.56 0.00
CA GLN A 359 15.79 -8.66 -0.85
C GLN A 359 14.73 -8.19 -1.86
N THR A 360 13.81 -7.32 -1.44
CA THR A 360 12.72 -6.83 -2.31
C THR A 360 13.23 -6.06 -3.54
N ILE A 361 14.39 -5.39 -3.46
CA ILE A 361 14.98 -4.71 -4.63
C ILE A 361 15.29 -5.73 -5.74
N HIS A 362 15.75 -6.92 -5.37
CA HIS A 362 16.25 -7.93 -6.31
C HIS A 362 15.20 -8.94 -6.77
N LEU A 363 14.03 -9.00 -6.11
CA LEU A 363 12.95 -9.94 -6.42
C LEU A 363 11.91 -9.38 -7.38
#